data_AF-A0A9P0JKA0-F1
#
_entry.id   AF-A0A9P0JKA0-F1
#
_cell.length_a   1.000
_cell.length_b   1.000
_cell.length_c   1.000
_cell.angle_alpha   90.00
_cell.angle_beta   90.00
_cell.angle_gamma   90.00
#
_symmetry.space_group_name_H-M   'P 1'
#
loop_
_entity.id
_entity.type
_entity.pdbx_description
1 polymer ?
#
loop_
_entity_poly.entity_id
_entity_poly.type
_entity_poly.pdbx_seq_one_letter_code
_entity_poly.pdbx_strand_id
1 'polypeptide(L)'
;MSDTLYLLQEFLLYNDDAPKEDPPEEKITWPWNMDEYITSDEIWKIFKDTNFTPIQITARLETFEQKEFVRIFKFGISCLVKFVQCNFTGPELHKDVQNYLNEKFDVAGFIKLLAVGNEEVNVNCVHPVLLFTAKIVFEIVDVHPLVNLWWYWRSLLIHQQVLEELSPSLLTNADAIYKQFSGVSELPDKVKASLYLEFTQLYLQLRHITKSKEHIKSAKELLAVKYDFVGILGKRTKYQLNYIAQLSIKVTKEKEEVTTNTPDGATRNLPANVPLNDEVRLNTIEFKGEKDEPPVLSNLEQKLFITIIQEMLIAKPMTEVHFEELQPFLDLILNQENTYSVRVVACLQRCKMESDNRRTIERCFSQCEEIINSMKRDSPHFLYRVQDAFATGLVPVWKVEAQYGDILLDIGLVKNALDVFLKIKLWEEVIVCYNLLKMKDKAANVIKEQLEVKPTVKLWCLLGDATDDVSCYEKAWELSKRRSHRAQRHWGNYFFNKRQYEECIPHFEKSVSINPLQHLDVS
;
A
#
# COMPACT_ATOMS: atom_id res chain seq x y z
N MET A 1 7.00 4.55 31.84
CA MET A 1 7.86 4.07 30.73
C MET A 1 7.75 2.56 30.58
N SER A 2 7.80 1.75 31.66
CA SER A 2 7.59 0.29 31.62
C SER A 2 6.21 -0.13 31.11
N ASP A 3 5.13 0.49 31.62
CA ASP A 3 3.76 0.07 31.29
C ASP A 3 3.36 0.43 29.86
N THR A 4 3.76 1.61 29.39
CA THR A 4 3.57 2.03 28.00
C THR A 4 4.32 1.13 27.04
N LEU A 5 5.58 0.76 27.32
CA LEU A 5 6.34 -0.13 26.45
C LEU A 5 5.74 -1.54 26.40
N TYR A 6 5.28 -2.06 27.54
CA TYR A 6 4.58 -3.34 27.61
C TYR A 6 3.29 -3.33 26.78
N LEU A 7 2.46 -2.29 26.91
CA LEU A 7 1.26 -2.13 26.09
C LEU A 7 1.60 -1.98 24.61
N LEU A 8 2.65 -1.26 24.25
CA LEU A 8 3.08 -1.16 22.85
C LEU A 8 3.53 -2.53 22.31
N GLN A 9 4.23 -3.34 23.10
CA GLN A 9 4.60 -4.71 22.71
C GLN A 9 3.35 -5.61 22.57
N GLU A 10 2.41 -5.55 23.51
CA GLU A 10 1.16 -6.33 23.46
C GLU A 10 0.30 -5.97 22.23
N PHE A 11 0.23 -4.68 21.88
CA PHE A 11 -0.75 -4.19 20.93
C PHE A 11 -0.20 -3.82 19.54
N LEU A 12 1.09 -3.59 19.31
CA LEU A 12 1.59 -3.03 18.03
C LEU A 12 2.02 -4.04 16.96
N LEU A 13 1.83 -5.34 17.17
CA LEU A 13 2.42 -6.40 16.34
C LEU A 13 3.95 -6.39 16.42
N TYR A 14 4.53 -6.07 17.57
CA TYR A 14 5.97 -5.98 17.74
C TYR A 14 6.48 -7.22 18.50
N ASN A 15 7.00 -8.22 17.76
CA ASN A 15 7.69 -9.39 18.34
C ASN A 15 9.19 -9.24 18.10
N ASP A 16 9.96 -8.97 19.17
CA ASP A 16 11.44 -9.06 19.14
C ASP A 16 11.93 -10.52 19.17
N ASP A 17 11.06 -11.48 19.50
CA ASP A 17 11.40 -12.91 19.70
C ASP A 17 10.62 -13.84 18.75
N ALA A 18 10.60 -13.57 17.43
CA ALA A 18 9.94 -14.51 16.53
C ALA A 18 10.80 -15.79 16.37
N PRO A 19 10.23 -17.00 16.57
CA PRO A 19 10.97 -18.25 16.42
C PRO A 19 11.53 -18.45 14.99
N LYS A 20 12.65 -19.16 14.90
CA LYS A 20 13.43 -19.40 13.65
C LYS A 20 12.81 -20.42 12.68
N GLU A 21 11.80 -21.17 13.09
CA GLU A 21 11.07 -22.15 12.25
C GLU A 21 9.57 -21.79 12.26
N ASP A 22 8.82 -22.18 11.20
CA ASP A 22 7.36 -22.11 11.21
C ASP A 22 6.88 -22.90 12.43
N PRO A 23 6.38 -22.23 13.48
CA PRO A 23 5.80 -22.96 14.58
C PRO A 23 4.59 -23.71 14.01
N PRO A 24 4.26 -24.94 14.45
CA PRO A 24 2.91 -25.44 14.25
C PRO A 24 1.91 -24.33 14.65
N GLU A 25 0.78 -24.18 13.96
CA GLU A 25 -0.17 -23.05 14.17
C GLU A 25 -0.43 -22.76 15.66
N GLU A 26 -0.42 -23.80 16.50
CA GLU A 26 -0.53 -23.78 17.96
C GLU A 26 0.55 -22.96 18.71
N LYS A 27 1.69 -22.63 18.08
CA LYS A 27 2.82 -21.89 18.66
C LYS A 27 3.00 -20.49 18.07
N ILE A 28 2.11 -20.04 17.18
CA ILE A 28 2.12 -18.66 16.70
C ILE A 28 1.50 -17.79 17.79
N THR A 29 2.35 -17.22 18.64
CA THR A 29 1.92 -16.44 19.81
C THR A 29 1.56 -15.02 19.40
N TRP A 30 0.33 -14.82 18.90
CA TRP A 30 -0.37 -13.56 19.14
C TRP A 30 -1.14 -13.69 20.46
N PRO A 31 -1.27 -12.63 21.29
CA PRO A 31 -1.81 -12.81 22.64
C PRO A 31 -3.29 -13.19 22.66
N TRP A 32 -3.98 -13.20 21.51
CA TRP A 32 -5.38 -13.62 21.41
C TRP A 32 -5.75 -14.17 20.02
N ASN A 33 -6.81 -14.98 19.98
CA ASN A 33 -7.36 -15.55 18.76
C ASN A 33 -8.24 -14.53 18.01
N MET A 34 -7.73 -13.99 16.90
CA MET A 34 -8.45 -12.97 16.11
C MET A 34 -9.73 -13.50 15.45
N ASP A 35 -9.77 -14.79 15.08
CA ASP A 35 -10.93 -15.37 14.39
C ASP A 35 -12.13 -15.47 15.33
N GLU A 36 -11.91 -15.88 16.59
CA GLU A 36 -12.94 -15.90 17.63
C GLU A 36 -13.58 -14.53 17.87
N TYR A 37 -12.77 -13.46 17.89
CA TYR A 37 -13.25 -12.09 18.00
C TYR A 37 -14.15 -11.70 16.83
N ILE A 38 -13.77 -12.06 15.60
CA ILE A 38 -14.54 -11.72 14.40
C ILE A 38 -15.83 -12.54 14.31
N THR A 39 -15.85 -13.77 14.80
CA THR A 39 -17.07 -14.60 14.79
C THR A 39 -17.96 -14.38 16.02
N SER A 40 -17.64 -13.42 16.90
CA SER A 40 -18.39 -13.16 18.14
C SER A 40 -19.63 -12.29 17.92
N ASP A 41 -20.81 -12.91 17.86
CA ASP A 41 -22.10 -12.20 17.76
C ASP A 41 -22.32 -11.19 18.90
N GLU A 42 -21.80 -11.47 20.10
CA GLU A 42 -21.89 -10.58 21.27
C GLU A 42 -21.24 -9.22 21.02
N ILE A 43 -20.02 -9.21 20.48
CA ILE A 43 -19.27 -7.98 20.23
C ILE A 43 -19.90 -7.21 19.07
N TRP A 44 -20.28 -7.91 18.00
CA TRP A 44 -20.96 -7.28 16.86
C TRP A 44 -22.29 -6.64 17.23
N LYS A 45 -23.01 -7.20 18.22
CA LYS A 45 -24.27 -6.63 18.71
C LYS A 45 -24.12 -5.21 19.25
N ILE A 46 -22.97 -4.87 19.85
CA ILE A 46 -22.67 -3.51 20.34
C ILE A 46 -22.79 -2.48 19.21
N PHE A 47 -22.24 -2.82 18.03
CA PHE A 47 -22.22 -1.95 16.86
C PHE A 47 -23.52 -2.03 16.06
N LYS A 48 -24.13 -3.22 15.94
CA LYS A 48 -25.39 -3.39 15.20
C LYS A 48 -26.56 -2.66 15.88
N ASP A 49 -26.72 -2.80 17.19
CA ASP A 49 -27.79 -2.15 17.94
C ASP A 49 -27.69 -0.61 17.91
N THR A 50 -26.48 -0.08 17.70
CA THR A 50 -26.19 1.37 17.62
C THR A 50 -26.07 1.87 16.18
N ASN A 51 -26.43 1.04 15.20
CA ASN A 51 -26.29 1.32 13.76
C ASN A 51 -24.91 1.89 13.40
N PHE A 52 -23.85 1.42 14.08
CA PHE A 52 -22.47 1.89 13.91
C PHE A 52 -22.29 3.42 14.08
N THR A 53 -23.15 4.09 14.85
CA THR A 53 -23.09 5.53 15.05
C THR A 53 -22.16 5.86 16.23
N PRO A 54 -21.08 6.65 16.05
CA PRO A 54 -20.12 6.92 17.11
C PRO A 54 -20.74 7.40 18.43
N ILE A 55 -21.65 8.38 18.36
CA ILE A 55 -22.32 8.96 19.54
C ILE A 55 -23.09 7.90 20.33
N GLN A 56 -23.80 7.01 19.64
CA GLN A 56 -24.60 5.96 20.29
C GLN A 56 -23.72 4.86 20.88
N ILE A 57 -22.61 4.55 20.22
CA ILE A 57 -21.61 3.62 20.74
C ILE A 57 -20.99 4.19 22.02
N THR A 58 -20.55 5.45 22.01
CA THR A 58 -19.99 6.12 23.20
C THR A 58 -20.96 6.04 24.38
N ALA A 59 -22.24 6.39 24.18
CA ALA A 59 -23.25 6.33 25.23
C ALA A 59 -23.45 4.90 25.78
N ARG A 60 -23.34 3.87 24.92
CA ARG A 60 -23.41 2.47 25.36
C ARG A 60 -22.18 2.05 26.15
N LEU A 61 -20.99 2.50 25.75
CA LEU A 61 -19.72 2.18 26.41
C LEU A 61 -19.62 2.79 27.81
N GLU A 62 -20.32 3.88 28.12
CA GLU A 62 -20.38 4.46 29.48
C GLU A 62 -20.91 3.48 30.53
N THR A 63 -21.66 2.45 30.11
CA THR A 63 -22.19 1.42 31.00
C THR A 63 -21.23 0.24 31.24
N PHE A 64 -20.10 0.21 30.54
CA PHE A 64 -19.18 -0.94 30.53
C PHE A 64 -17.99 -0.74 31.45
N GLU A 65 -17.43 -1.84 31.95
CA GLU A 65 -16.19 -1.83 32.72
C GLU A 65 -14.96 -1.68 31.81
N GLN A 66 -13.84 -1.22 32.37
CA GLN A 66 -12.58 -1.00 31.64
C GLN A 66 -12.05 -2.28 30.94
N LYS A 67 -12.35 -3.48 31.47
CA LYS A 67 -11.97 -4.75 30.84
C LYS A 67 -12.65 -4.97 29.48
N GLU A 68 -13.89 -4.51 29.33
CA GLU A 68 -14.62 -4.58 28.06
C GLU A 68 -14.01 -3.63 27.03
N PHE A 69 -13.40 -2.51 27.43
CA PHE A 69 -12.75 -1.58 26.51
C PHE A 69 -11.54 -2.26 25.86
N VAL A 70 -10.72 -2.96 26.65
CA VAL A 70 -9.60 -3.76 26.14
C VAL A 70 -10.10 -4.86 25.20
N ARG A 71 -11.19 -5.55 25.54
CA ARG A 71 -11.81 -6.59 24.69
C ARG A 71 -12.26 -6.02 23.34
N ILE A 72 -12.96 -4.88 23.33
CA ILE A 72 -13.44 -4.22 22.11
C ILE A 72 -12.27 -3.66 21.30
N PHE A 73 -11.23 -3.16 21.95
CA PHE A 73 -10.02 -2.67 21.27
C PHE A 73 -9.25 -3.81 20.57
N LYS A 74 -9.09 -4.97 21.23
CA LYS A 74 -8.54 -6.20 20.62
C LYS A 74 -9.37 -6.66 19.41
N PHE A 75 -10.69 -6.52 19.50
CA PHE A 75 -11.58 -6.76 18.36
C PHE A 75 -11.33 -5.77 17.20
N GLY A 76 -11.15 -4.47 17.47
CA GLY A 76 -10.80 -3.48 16.45
C GLY A 76 -9.46 -3.78 15.74
N ILE A 77 -8.44 -4.19 16.49
CA ILE A 77 -7.16 -4.66 15.92
C ILE A 77 -7.37 -5.89 15.05
N SER A 78 -8.13 -6.86 15.53
CA SER A 78 -8.43 -8.09 14.79
C SER A 78 -9.14 -7.77 13.47
N CYS A 79 -10.08 -6.82 13.48
CA CYS A 79 -10.74 -6.35 12.27
C CYS A 79 -9.75 -5.72 11.28
N LEU A 80 -8.89 -4.79 11.71
CA LEU A 80 -7.94 -4.16 10.80
C LEU A 80 -6.91 -5.15 10.25
N VAL A 81 -6.37 -6.02 11.11
CA VAL A 81 -5.37 -7.02 10.69
C VAL A 81 -5.97 -8.00 9.68
N LYS A 82 -7.19 -8.50 9.92
CA LYS A 82 -7.85 -9.41 8.98
C LYS A 82 -8.29 -8.72 7.70
N PHE A 83 -8.63 -7.44 7.76
CA PHE A 83 -8.86 -6.62 6.57
C PHE A 83 -7.59 -6.50 5.71
N VAL A 84 -6.44 -6.25 6.34
CA VAL A 84 -5.14 -6.21 5.64
C VAL A 84 -4.78 -7.59 5.09
N GLN A 85 -5.04 -8.66 5.85
CA GLN A 85 -4.84 -10.03 5.39
C GLN A 85 -5.56 -10.27 4.05
N CYS A 86 -6.87 -10.05 3.98
CA CYS A 86 -7.64 -10.40 2.78
C CYS A 86 -7.46 -9.42 1.60
N ASN A 87 -7.04 -8.17 1.83
CA ASN A 87 -6.94 -7.17 0.77
C ASN A 87 -5.49 -6.84 0.33
N PHE A 88 -4.46 -7.21 1.11
CA PHE A 88 -3.07 -6.79 0.84
C PHE A 88 -2.06 -7.93 0.83
N THR A 89 -2.11 -8.85 1.81
CA THR A 89 -1.03 -9.83 1.98
C THR A 89 -1.40 -11.25 1.58
N GLY A 90 -2.67 -11.62 1.71
CA GLY A 90 -3.12 -13.00 1.83
C GLY A 90 -2.51 -13.71 3.06
N PRO A 91 -2.71 -15.04 3.20
CA PRO A 91 -3.68 -15.87 2.48
C PRO A 91 -5.13 -15.44 2.73
N GLU A 92 -6.07 -16.06 2.03
CA GLU A 92 -7.50 -15.87 2.27
C GLU A 92 -7.88 -16.12 3.74
N LEU A 93 -8.98 -15.51 4.20
CA LEU A 93 -9.47 -15.73 5.56
C LEU A 93 -9.94 -17.18 5.73
N HIS A 94 -9.95 -17.68 6.96
CA HIS A 94 -10.54 -18.99 7.24
C HIS A 94 -12.00 -19.03 6.77
N LYS A 95 -12.44 -20.17 6.22
CA LYS A 95 -13.77 -20.31 5.58
C LYS A 95 -14.91 -19.93 6.51
N ASP A 96 -14.81 -20.28 7.79
CA ASP A 96 -15.84 -19.96 8.79
C ASP A 96 -15.98 -18.44 9.00
N VAL A 97 -14.84 -17.72 9.02
CA VAL A 97 -14.82 -16.26 9.15
C VAL A 97 -15.39 -15.61 7.90
N GLN A 98 -15.04 -16.11 6.71
CA GLN A 98 -15.61 -15.63 5.44
C GLN A 98 -17.13 -15.80 5.41
N ASN A 99 -17.61 -17.00 5.73
CA ASN A 99 -19.03 -17.32 5.75
C ASN A 99 -19.78 -16.43 6.74
N TYR A 100 -19.26 -16.29 7.96
CA TYR A 100 -19.85 -15.42 8.97
C TYR A 100 -19.97 -13.96 8.50
N LEU A 101 -18.92 -13.40 7.89
CA LEU A 101 -18.94 -12.03 7.40
C LEU A 101 -19.90 -11.85 6.22
N ASN A 102 -19.92 -12.79 5.28
CA ASN A 102 -20.80 -12.77 4.11
C ASN A 102 -22.28 -12.90 4.46
N GLU A 103 -22.62 -13.72 5.47
CA GLU A 103 -24.00 -13.89 5.92
C GLU A 103 -24.53 -12.69 6.70
N LYS A 104 -23.67 -12.03 7.48
CA LYS A 104 -24.09 -11.02 8.47
C LYS A 104 -24.02 -9.58 7.97
N PHE A 105 -23.28 -9.28 6.90
CA PHE A 105 -22.99 -7.91 6.48
C PHE A 105 -23.07 -7.72 4.96
N ASP A 106 -23.73 -6.64 4.53
CA ASP A 106 -23.75 -6.22 3.14
C ASP A 106 -22.50 -5.39 2.79
N VAL A 107 -21.72 -5.85 1.81
CA VAL A 107 -20.53 -5.16 1.31
C VAL A 107 -20.85 -3.77 0.77
N ALA A 108 -21.97 -3.61 0.04
CA ALA A 108 -22.29 -2.36 -0.65
C ALA A 108 -22.61 -1.22 0.33
N GLY A 109 -23.29 -1.53 1.45
CA GLY A 109 -23.56 -0.59 2.52
C GLY A 109 -22.29 -0.02 3.15
N PHE A 110 -21.33 -0.88 3.51
CA PHE A 110 -20.09 -0.44 4.15
C PHE A 110 -19.12 0.28 3.19
N ILE A 111 -19.13 -0.05 1.90
CA ILE A 111 -18.40 0.74 0.87
C ILE A 111 -18.89 2.20 0.89
N LYS A 112 -20.20 2.43 0.98
CA LYS A 112 -20.76 3.80 1.04
C LYS A 112 -20.36 4.53 2.32
N LEU A 113 -20.25 3.83 3.45
CA LEU A 113 -19.83 4.40 4.73
C LEU A 113 -18.34 4.76 4.78
N LEU A 114 -17.52 4.04 4.02
CA LEU A 114 -16.10 4.35 3.83
C LEU A 114 -15.85 5.37 2.71
N ALA A 115 -16.85 5.76 1.91
CA ALA A 115 -16.65 6.83 0.93
C ALA A 115 -16.39 8.17 1.63
N VAL A 116 -15.32 8.89 1.22
CA VAL A 116 -14.91 10.16 1.84
C VAL A 116 -14.60 11.19 0.76
N GLY A 117 -15.11 12.41 0.91
CA GLY A 117 -14.78 13.51 -0.02
C GLY A 117 -15.35 13.32 -1.44
N ASN A 118 -16.41 12.53 -1.59
CA ASN A 118 -16.97 12.04 -2.86
C ASN A 118 -16.10 11.00 -3.58
N GLU A 119 -15.04 10.49 -2.94
CA GLU A 119 -14.27 9.35 -3.45
C GLU A 119 -14.87 8.05 -2.94
N GLU A 120 -15.09 7.11 -3.87
CA GLU A 120 -15.60 5.78 -3.55
C GLU A 120 -14.44 4.83 -3.18
N VAL A 121 -14.78 3.77 -2.45
CA VAL A 121 -13.86 2.64 -2.23
C VAL A 121 -13.80 1.79 -3.49
N ASN A 122 -12.59 1.32 -3.82
CA ASN A 122 -12.37 0.41 -4.93
C ASN A 122 -13.27 -0.83 -4.85
N VAL A 123 -13.83 -1.23 -5.99
CA VAL A 123 -14.80 -2.34 -6.10
C VAL A 123 -14.25 -3.72 -5.71
N ASN A 124 -12.92 -3.88 -5.69
CA ASN A 124 -12.26 -5.13 -5.30
C ASN A 124 -12.04 -5.25 -3.79
N CYS A 125 -12.41 -4.22 -3.02
CA CYS A 125 -12.31 -4.23 -1.56
C CYS A 125 -13.25 -5.29 -0.95
N VAL A 126 -12.67 -6.26 -0.25
CA VAL A 126 -13.38 -7.36 0.39
C VAL A 126 -13.57 -7.07 1.89
N HIS A 127 -14.75 -7.40 2.42
CA HIS A 127 -15.15 -7.19 3.82
C HIS A 127 -14.87 -5.76 4.38
N PRO A 128 -15.38 -4.70 3.73
CA PRO A 128 -15.23 -3.29 4.17
C PRO A 128 -15.71 -3.02 5.60
N VAL A 129 -16.63 -3.85 6.13
CA VAL A 129 -17.10 -3.78 7.52
C VAL A 129 -15.95 -3.84 8.52
N LEU A 130 -14.90 -4.62 8.23
CA LEU A 130 -13.75 -4.78 9.12
C LEU A 130 -12.98 -3.46 9.28
N LEU A 131 -12.64 -2.81 8.17
CA LEU A 131 -11.95 -1.52 8.19
C LEU A 131 -12.80 -0.42 8.84
N PHE A 132 -14.09 -0.37 8.48
CA PHE A 132 -15.00 0.63 9.03
C PHE A 132 -15.16 0.49 10.55
N THR A 133 -15.35 -0.74 11.02
CA THR A 133 -15.49 -1.03 12.46
C THR A 133 -14.20 -0.74 13.21
N ALA A 134 -13.04 -1.14 12.67
CA ALA A 134 -11.74 -0.85 13.29
C ALA A 134 -11.53 0.65 13.48
N LYS A 135 -11.86 1.47 12.48
CA LYS A 135 -11.75 2.93 12.56
C LYS A 135 -12.60 3.51 13.69
N ILE A 136 -13.85 3.08 13.80
CA ILE A 136 -14.77 3.50 14.89
C ILE A 136 -14.20 3.10 16.24
N VAL A 137 -13.69 1.88 16.37
CA VAL A 137 -13.09 1.39 17.63
C VAL A 137 -11.92 2.26 18.06
N PHE A 138 -10.99 2.56 17.16
CA PHE A 138 -9.80 3.34 17.50
C PHE A 138 -10.10 4.81 17.81
N GLU A 139 -11.20 5.34 17.26
CA GLU A 139 -11.66 6.69 17.55
C GLU A 139 -12.36 6.81 18.91
N ILE A 140 -13.10 5.78 19.34
CA ILE A 140 -14.02 5.88 20.48
C ILE A 140 -13.49 5.17 21.74
N VAL A 141 -12.88 4.00 21.58
CA VAL A 141 -12.58 3.10 22.71
C VAL A 141 -11.22 3.47 23.28
N ASP A 142 -11.19 4.27 24.35
CA ASP A 142 -9.95 4.72 24.97
C ASP A 142 -9.31 3.62 25.86
N VAL A 143 -8.15 3.09 25.44
CA VAL A 143 -7.36 2.12 26.22
C VAL A 143 -6.06 2.75 26.66
N HIS A 144 -5.30 3.31 25.72
CA HIS A 144 -4.08 4.04 26.00
C HIS A 144 -3.83 5.06 24.87
N PRO A 145 -3.65 6.35 25.17
CA PRO A 145 -3.61 7.41 24.15
C PRO A 145 -2.67 7.12 22.97
N LEU A 146 -1.44 6.68 23.24
CA LEU A 146 -0.49 6.36 22.17
C LEU A 146 -0.91 5.18 21.30
N VAL A 147 -1.43 4.11 21.92
CA VAL A 147 -1.80 2.87 21.22
C VAL A 147 -3.01 3.14 20.33
N ASN A 148 -3.99 3.87 20.88
CA ASN A 148 -5.15 4.39 20.17
C ASN A 148 -4.75 5.22 18.96
N LEU A 149 -3.92 6.26 19.15
CA LEU A 149 -3.48 7.14 18.08
C LEU A 149 -2.72 6.38 16.98
N TRP A 150 -1.88 5.43 17.35
CA TRP A 150 -1.09 4.64 16.40
C TRP A 150 -1.98 3.70 15.56
N TRP A 151 -2.90 2.98 16.18
CA TRP A 151 -3.85 2.15 15.44
C TRP A 151 -4.83 2.98 14.61
N TYR A 152 -5.23 4.15 15.10
CA TYR A 152 -6.04 5.07 14.32
C TYR A 152 -5.27 5.55 13.07
N TRP A 153 -3.98 5.90 13.21
CA TRP A 153 -3.10 6.24 12.09
C TRP A 153 -3.03 5.12 11.04
N ARG A 154 -2.82 3.87 11.48
CA ARG A 154 -2.82 2.69 10.59
C ARG A 154 -4.14 2.53 9.84
N SER A 155 -5.27 2.77 10.50
CA SER A 155 -6.58 2.70 9.83
C SER A 155 -6.73 3.80 8.77
N LEU A 156 -6.20 5.02 9.00
CA LEU A 156 -6.22 6.09 7.99
C LEU A 156 -5.33 5.76 6.79
N LEU A 157 -4.15 5.18 7.04
CA LEU A 157 -3.25 4.67 6.00
C LEU A 157 -3.96 3.67 5.08
N ILE A 158 -4.52 2.60 5.67
CA ILE A 158 -5.24 1.58 4.91
C ILE A 158 -6.46 2.16 4.20
N HIS A 159 -7.20 3.07 4.87
CA HIS A 159 -8.37 3.70 4.28
C HIS A 159 -8.02 4.50 3.04
N GLN A 160 -6.95 5.30 3.06
CA GLN A 160 -6.53 6.04 1.87
C GLN A 160 -6.06 5.10 0.75
N GLN A 161 -5.57 3.89 1.05
CA GLN A 161 -5.10 2.94 0.03
C GLN A 161 -6.22 2.26 -0.74
N VAL A 162 -7.40 2.13 -0.13
CA VAL A 162 -8.57 1.47 -0.74
C VAL A 162 -9.50 2.43 -1.48
N LEU A 163 -9.35 3.74 -1.29
CA LEU A 163 -10.06 4.74 -2.11
C LEU A 163 -9.55 4.76 -3.56
N GLU A 164 -10.42 5.13 -4.49
CA GLU A 164 -10.04 5.28 -5.91
C GLU A 164 -9.08 6.46 -6.15
N GLU A 165 -9.20 7.54 -5.38
CA GLU A 165 -8.38 8.76 -5.50
C GLU A 165 -7.95 9.30 -4.12
N LEU A 166 -7.03 10.27 -4.12
CA LEU A 166 -6.54 10.91 -2.89
C LEU A 166 -7.61 11.82 -2.27
N SER A 167 -7.80 11.71 -0.94
CA SER A 167 -8.84 12.45 -0.22
C SER A 167 -8.25 13.56 0.67
N PRO A 168 -8.51 14.85 0.38
CA PRO A 168 -8.08 15.97 1.23
C PRO A 168 -8.64 15.91 2.66
N SER A 169 -9.82 15.32 2.84
CA SER A 169 -10.41 15.13 4.16
C SER A 169 -9.61 14.14 5.01
N LEU A 170 -9.08 13.07 4.41
CA LEU A 170 -8.20 12.14 5.12
C LEU A 170 -6.86 12.79 5.49
N LEU A 171 -6.31 13.67 4.64
CA LEU A 171 -5.13 14.46 4.99
C LEU A 171 -5.38 15.37 6.20
N THR A 172 -6.55 16.02 6.25
CA THR A 172 -6.92 16.88 7.39
C THR A 172 -7.06 16.06 8.67
N ASN A 173 -7.66 14.86 8.60
CA ASN A 173 -7.75 13.94 9.73
C ASN A 173 -6.36 13.45 10.17
N ALA A 174 -5.48 13.11 9.22
CA ALA A 174 -4.11 12.73 9.52
C ALA A 174 -3.37 13.85 10.26
N ASP A 175 -3.48 15.09 9.79
CA ASP A 175 -2.87 16.25 10.45
C ASP A 175 -3.43 16.49 11.86
N ALA A 176 -4.72 16.26 12.08
CA ALA A 176 -5.36 16.39 13.39
C ALA A 176 -4.87 15.32 14.38
N ILE A 177 -4.70 14.07 13.93
CA ILE A 177 -4.15 12.98 14.75
C ILE A 177 -2.65 13.21 14.99
N TYR A 178 -1.89 13.62 13.97
CA TYR A 178 -0.46 13.90 14.07
C TYR A 178 -0.16 14.92 15.19
N LYS A 179 -0.97 15.98 15.30
CA LYS A 179 -0.86 16.98 16.37
C LYS A 179 -1.08 16.41 17.78
N GLN A 180 -1.80 15.31 17.93
CA GLN A 180 -2.03 14.67 19.23
C GLN A 180 -0.81 13.85 19.69
N PHE A 181 0.02 13.37 18.76
CA PHE A 181 1.26 12.66 19.10
C PHE A 181 2.31 13.54 19.80
N SER A 182 2.30 14.87 19.61
CA SER A 182 3.26 15.76 20.28
C SER A 182 3.07 15.85 21.80
N GLY A 183 1.92 15.43 22.32
CA GLY A 183 1.62 15.38 23.76
C GLY A 183 2.03 14.09 24.46
N VAL A 184 2.62 13.13 23.75
CA VAL A 184 2.85 11.76 24.24
C VAL A 184 4.30 11.55 24.74
N SER A 185 4.47 10.69 25.75
CA SER A 185 5.73 10.40 26.45
C SER A 185 6.92 10.03 25.57
N GLU A 186 8.14 10.15 26.10
CA GLU A 186 9.37 9.69 25.45
C GLU A 186 9.31 8.18 25.15
N LEU A 187 9.58 7.83 23.88
CA LEU A 187 9.62 6.47 23.37
C LEU A 187 11.07 6.05 23.10
N PRO A 188 11.39 4.75 23.21
CA PRO A 188 12.68 4.24 22.75
C PRO A 188 12.95 4.57 21.29
N ASP A 189 14.21 4.82 20.93
CA ASP A 189 14.64 5.25 19.58
C ASP A 189 14.05 4.37 18.46
N LYS A 190 14.09 3.04 18.61
CA LYS A 190 13.57 2.08 17.62
C LYS A 190 12.06 2.19 17.42
N VAL A 191 11.31 2.28 18.51
CA VAL A 191 9.84 2.41 18.48
C VAL A 191 9.47 3.75 17.82
N LYS A 192 10.17 4.82 18.21
CA LYS A 192 9.97 6.15 17.63
C LYS A 192 10.33 6.20 16.14
N ALA A 193 11.41 5.53 15.73
CA ALA A 193 11.78 5.41 14.32
C ALA A 193 10.72 4.64 13.53
N SER A 194 10.17 3.55 14.07
CA SER A 194 9.06 2.81 13.43
C SER A 194 7.83 3.69 13.23
N LEU A 195 7.47 4.51 14.23
CA LEU A 195 6.36 5.45 14.12
C LEU A 195 6.60 6.49 13.03
N TYR A 196 7.81 7.06 12.94
CA TYR A 196 8.16 8.01 11.87
C TYR A 196 8.10 7.38 10.48
N LEU A 197 8.45 6.11 10.32
CA LEU A 197 8.27 5.41 9.04
C LEU A 197 6.79 5.31 8.68
N GLU A 198 5.92 4.90 9.61
CA GLU A 198 4.47 4.84 9.35
C GLU A 198 3.86 6.23 9.06
N PHE A 199 4.36 7.29 9.71
CA PHE A 199 3.99 8.67 9.36
C PHE A 199 4.39 9.01 7.94
N THR A 200 5.62 8.66 7.56
CA THR A 200 6.14 8.88 6.21
C THR A 200 5.27 8.17 5.17
N GLN A 201 4.85 6.92 5.42
CA GLN A 201 4.04 6.15 4.47
C GLN A 201 2.73 6.87 4.12
N LEU A 202 1.96 7.35 5.10
CA LEU A 202 0.70 8.05 4.85
C LEU A 202 0.94 9.41 4.16
N TYR A 203 1.93 10.19 4.60
CA TYR A 203 2.22 11.49 3.99
C TYR A 203 2.76 11.37 2.55
N LEU A 204 3.58 10.36 2.25
CA LEU A 204 4.04 10.08 0.88
C LEU A 204 2.86 9.71 -0.02
N GLN A 205 1.96 8.86 0.48
CA GLN A 205 0.75 8.50 -0.25
C GLN A 205 -0.13 9.71 -0.56
N LEU A 206 -0.26 10.63 0.40
CA LEU A 206 -0.98 11.91 0.25
C LEU A 206 -0.16 13.02 -0.42
N ARG A 207 1.00 12.70 -1.00
CA ARG A 207 1.89 13.62 -1.74
C ARG A 207 2.44 14.80 -0.93
N HIS A 208 2.46 14.68 0.40
CA HIS A 208 3.05 15.69 1.27
C HIS A 208 4.55 15.43 1.48
N ILE A 209 5.34 15.68 0.43
CA ILE A 209 6.78 15.34 0.36
C ILE A 209 7.60 16.01 1.47
N THR A 210 7.32 17.26 1.83
CA THR A 210 8.09 18.00 2.85
C THR A 210 8.06 17.32 4.22
N LYS A 211 6.87 17.05 4.77
CA LYS A 211 6.69 16.29 6.02
C LYS A 211 7.30 14.89 5.94
N SER A 212 7.16 14.23 4.80
CA SER A 212 7.75 12.90 4.57
C SER A 212 9.28 12.94 4.72
N LYS A 213 9.96 13.91 4.10
CA LYS A 213 11.41 14.09 4.23
C LYS A 213 11.85 14.38 5.66
N GLU A 214 11.08 15.18 6.40
CA GLU A 214 11.34 15.47 7.82
C GLU A 214 11.31 14.19 8.65
N HIS A 215 10.28 13.36 8.48
CA HIS A 215 10.16 12.08 9.20
C HIS A 215 11.24 11.07 8.80
N ILE A 216 11.60 10.98 7.52
CA ILE A 216 12.74 10.14 7.06
C ILE A 216 14.03 10.59 7.73
N LYS A 217 14.28 11.91 7.80
CA LYS A 217 15.46 12.46 8.45
C LYS A 217 15.49 12.09 9.94
N SER A 218 14.37 12.27 10.65
CA SER A 218 14.27 11.88 12.07
C SER A 218 14.48 10.38 12.29
N ALA A 219 13.90 9.51 11.44
CA ALA A 219 14.12 8.07 11.51
C ALA A 219 15.60 7.70 11.25
N LYS A 220 16.24 8.33 10.26
CA LYS A 220 17.66 8.14 9.93
C LYS A 220 18.58 8.53 11.11
N GLU A 221 18.29 9.65 11.77
CA GLU A 221 19.03 10.12 12.96
C GLU A 221 18.86 9.16 14.14
N LEU A 222 17.65 8.69 14.43
CA LEU A 222 17.38 7.76 15.54
C LEU A 222 18.05 6.39 15.34
N LEU A 223 18.02 5.87 14.11
CA LEU A 223 18.68 4.61 13.76
C LEU A 223 20.20 4.75 13.63
N ALA A 224 20.74 5.98 13.63
CA ALA A 224 22.16 6.26 13.48
C ALA A 224 22.78 5.61 12.22
N VAL A 225 22.02 5.62 11.12
CA VAL A 225 22.42 5.07 9.81
C VAL A 225 22.76 6.19 8.85
N LYS A 226 23.93 6.11 8.22
CA LYS A 226 24.36 6.99 7.14
C LYS A 226 24.58 6.18 5.88
N TYR A 227 24.36 6.82 4.73
CA TYR A 227 24.66 6.22 3.44
C TYR A 227 25.26 7.28 2.52
N ASP A 228 26.20 6.85 1.70
CA ASP A 228 26.89 7.66 0.70
C ASP A 228 26.99 6.88 -0.61
N PHE A 229 26.88 7.60 -1.73
CA PHE A 229 27.12 7.02 -3.05
C PHE A 229 28.62 6.94 -3.32
N VAL A 230 29.08 5.76 -3.74
CA VAL A 230 30.48 5.47 -4.05
C VAL A 230 30.59 4.87 -5.46
N GLY A 231 31.64 5.24 -6.18
CA GLY A 231 31.98 4.62 -7.46
C GLY A 231 32.92 3.44 -7.27
N ILE A 232 32.49 2.24 -7.63
CA ILE A 232 33.30 1.01 -7.54
C ILE A 232 33.49 0.43 -8.93
N LEU A 233 34.71 0.01 -9.28
CA LEU A 233 34.99 -0.61 -10.57
C LEU A 233 34.25 -1.96 -10.67
N GLY A 234 33.36 -2.11 -11.65
CA GLY A 234 32.52 -3.28 -11.84
C GLY A 234 32.21 -3.60 -13.31
N LYS A 235 31.66 -4.79 -13.55
CA LYS A 235 31.15 -5.27 -14.84
C LYS A 235 29.66 -5.58 -14.74
N ARG A 236 28.91 -5.28 -15.80
CA ARG A 236 27.46 -5.56 -15.90
C ARG A 236 27.12 -6.62 -16.94
N THR A 237 28.08 -6.99 -17.78
CA THR A 237 27.88 -7.97 -18.85
C THR A 237 28.98 -9.02 -18.84
N LYS A 238 28.63 -10.24 -19.24
CA LYS A 238 29.52 -11.40 -19.24
C LYS A 238 30.72 -11.22 -20.17
N TYR A 239 30.54 -10.43 -21.25
CA TYR A 239 31.55 -10.21 -22.28
C TYR A 239 32.35 -8.91 -22.09
N GLN A 240 32.12 -8.16 -21.02
CA GLN A 240 32.85 -6.93 -20.74
C GLN A 240 34.30 -7.23 -20.33
N LEU A 241 35.28 -6.69 -21.05
CA LEU A 241 36.70 -6.89 -20.75
C LEU A 241 37.17 -6.00 -19.59
N ASN A 242 36.87 -4.69 -19.67
CA ASN A 242 37.36 -3.68 -18.73
C ASN A 242 36.35 -3.42 -17.61
N TYR A 243 36.82 -3.24 -16.38
CA TYR A 243 35.98 -2.78 -15.28
C TYR A 243 35.78 -1.26 -15.37
N ILE A 244 34.53 -0.81 -15.26
CA ILE A 244 34.15 0.61 -15.32
C ILE A 244 33.52 1.00 -13.98
N ALA A 245 33.64 2.27 -13.57
CA ALA A 245 33.01 2.77 -12.37
C ALA A 245 31.48 2.55 -12.43
N GLN A 246 30.95 1.83 -11.44
CA GLN A 246 29.53 1.60 -11.21
C GLN A 246 29.13 2.29 -9.91
N LEU A 247 27.92 2.83 -9.87
CA LEU A 247 27.37 3.42 -8.67
C LEU A 247 27.03 2.31 -7.67
N SER A 248 27.49 2.44 -6.43
CA SER A 248 27.14 1.58 -5.32
C SER A 248 26.84 2.45 -4.11
N ILE A 249 26.16 1.88 -3.13
CA ILE A 249 25.91 2.54 -1.84
C ILE A 249 26.88 2.00 -0.80
N LYS A 250 27.46 2.91 0.00
CA LYS A 250 28.20 2.58 1.22
C LYS A 250 27.33 2.98 2.41
N VAL A 251 27.03 2.02 3.28
CA VAL A 251 26.23 2.24 4.49
C VAL A 251 27.15 2.19 5.70
N THR A 252 27.00 3.16 6.61
CA THR A 252 27.74 3.26 7.87
C THR A 252 26.74 3.26 9.03
N LYS A 253 26.95 2.37 9.99
CA LYS A 253 26.15 2.28 11.23
C LYS A 253 27.00 2.77 12.39
N GLU A 254 26.56 3.82 13.08
CA GLU A 254 27.31 4.37 14.23
C GLU A 254 27.00 3.66 15.55
N LYS A 255 25.85 2.97 15.60
CA LYS A 255 25.48 2.04 16.68
C LYS A 255 25.61 0.62 16.15
N GLU A 256 26.74 -0.04 16.41
CA GLU A 256 26.84 -1.50 16.25
C GLU A 256 26.08 -2.15 17.40
N GLU A 257 24.79 -2.40 17.19
CA GLU A 257 24.16 -3.45 17.98
C GLU A 257 24.65 -4.80 17.43
N VAL A 258 25.11 -5.66 18.34
CA VAL A 258 25.27 -7.10 18.09
C VAL A 258 23.88 -7.65 17.77
N THR A 259 23.46 -7.47 16.53
CA THR A 259 22.24 -8.07 16.02
C THR A 259 22.58 -9.51 15.71
N THR A 260 22.44 -10.38 16.72
CA THR A 260 22.14 -11.80 16.49
C THR A 260 20.79 -11.98 15.76
N ASN A 261 20.06 -10.90 15.58
CA ASN A 261 18.76 -10.84 14.93
C ASN A 261 18.98 -10.55 13.44
N THR A 262 19.26 -11.62 12.69
CA THR A 262 18.66 -11.82 11.36
C THR A 262 17.26 -11.21 11.35
N PRO A 263 16.79 -10.52 10.30
CA PRO A 263 15.40 -10.06 10.25
C PRO A 263 14.50 -11.25 10.59
N ASP A 264 13.86 -11.20 11.75
CA ASP A 264 13.31 -12.38 12.41
C ASP A 264 12.44 -13.15 11.41
N GLY A 265 12.94 -14.29 10.89
CA GLY A 265 12.28 -15.03 9.80
C GLY A 265 13.10 -15.45 8.57
N ALA A 266 14.43 -15.55 8.68
CA ALA A 266 15.40 -15.97 7.64
C ALA A 266 15.05 -17.21 6.76
N THR A 267 14.04 -18.00 7.13
CA THR A 267 13.66 -19.28 6.50
C THR A 267 12.16 -19.39 6.22
N ARG A 268 11.47 -18.26 6.01
CA ARG A 268 10.04 -18.25 5.68
C ARG A 268 9.84 -18.47 4.18
N ASN A 269 8.71 -19.07 3.77
CA ASN A 269 8.34 -19.30 2.36
C ASN A 269 8.03 -17.96 1.63
N LEU A 270 9.05 -17.12 1.52
CA LEU A 270 9.00 -15.78 0.94
C LEU A 270 8.96 -15.88 -0.59
N PRO A 271 8.39 -14.88 -1.28
CA PRO A 271 8.47 -14.82 -2.73
C PRO A 271 9.94 -14.84 -3.19
N ALA A 272 10.23 -15.71 -4.16
CA ALA A 272 11.57 -15.86 -4.69
C ALA A 272 12.06 -14.55 -5.32
N ASN A 273 13.32 -14.19 -5.04
CA ASN A 273 14.00 -13.10 -5.74
C ASN A 273 14.47 -13.63 -7.10
N VAL A 274 13.67 -13.40 -8.15
CA VAL A 274 13.90 -14.00 -9.47
C VAL A 274 15.21 -13.46 -10.07
N PRO A 275 16.15 -14.33 -10.50
CA PRO A 275 17.37 -13.88 -11.17
C PRO A 275 17.08 -13.35 -12.58
N LEU A 276 17.99 -12.52 -13.12
CA LEU A 276 17.81 -11.90 -14.44
C LEU A 276 17.89 -12.93 -15.59
N ASN A 277 18.76 -13.93 -15.49
CA ASN A 277 18.94 -15.01 -16.47
C ASN A 277 19.14 -14.54 -17.94
N ASP A 278 19.60 -13.31 -18.17
CA ASP A 278 19.90 -12.79 -19.52
C ASP A 278 21.20 -13.38 -20.08
N GLU A 279 21.28 -13.56 -21.40
CA GLU A 279 22.45 -14.13 -22.06
C GLU A 279 23.68 -13.22 -21.98
N VAL A 280 23.49 -11.89 -21.94
CA VAL A 280 24.55 -10.88 -22.03
C VAL A 280 24.82 -10.22 -20.68
N ARG A 281 23.78 -9.80 -19.96
CA ARG A 281 23.85 -9.12 -18.67
C ARG A 281 24.11 -10.11 -17.54
N LEU A 282 24.82 -9.65 -16.53
CA LEU A 282 25.00 -10.38 -15.27
C LEU A 282 23.77 -10.19 -14.38
N ASN A 283 23.48 -11.18 -13.53
CA ASN A 283 22.39 -11.10 -12.55
C ASN A 283 22.64 -9.98 -11.52
N THR A 284 23.89 -9.84 -11.09
CA THR A 284 24.38 -8.82 -10.17
C THR A 284 25.68 -8.23 -10.74
N ILE A 285 26.00 -7.01 -10.36
CA ILE A 285 27.24 -6.35 -10.79
C ILE A 285 28.44 -7.11 -10.21
N GLU A 286 29.37 -7.53 -11.07
CA GLU A 286 30.62 -8.16 -10.64
C GLU A 286 31.66 -7.05 -10.39
N PHE A 287 31.98 -6.80 -9.12
CA PHE A 287 32.96 -5.79 -8.72
C PHE A 287 34.39 -6.32 -8.75
N LYS A 288 35.36 -5.43 -9.02
CA LYS A 288 36.79 -5.77 -9.05
C LYS A 288 37.36 -5.75 -7.63
N GLY A 289 37.76 -6.93 -7.11
CA GLY A 289 38.41 -7.09 -5.81
C GLY A 289 37.44 -7.53 -4.70
N GLU A 290 37.98 -7.74 -3.49
CA GLU A 290 37.17 -8.00 -2.30
C GLU A 290 36.42 -6.71 -1.93
N LYS A 291 35.09 -6.75 -2.02
CA LYS A 291 34.21 -5.68 -1.56
C LYS A 291 34.10 -5.81 -0.04
N ASP A 292 34.19 -4.69 0.69
CA ASP A 292 33.71 -4.67 2.07
C ASP A 292 32.25 -5.14 2.07
N GLU A 293 31.97 -6.27 2.71
CA GLU A 293 30.60 -6.75 2.82
C GLU A 293 29.76 -5.66 3.47
N PRO A 294 28.60 -5.30 2.85
CA PRO A 294 27.76 -4.26 3.43
C PRO A 294 27.29 -4.70 4.81
N PRO A 295 27.11 -3.77 5.76
CA PRO A 295 26.61 -4.12 7.08
C PRO A 295 25.23 -4.76 6.99
N VAL A 296 24.99 -5.77 7.82
CA VAL A 296 23.67 -6.39 7.95
C VAL A 296 22.67 -5.36 8.49
N LEU A 297 21.59 -5.17 7.73
CA LEU A 297 20.51 -4.26 8.05
C LEU A 297 19.43 -5.01 8.82
N SER A 298 19.06 -4.45 9.97
CA SER A 298 17.85 -4.84 10.69
C SER A 298 16.60 -4.59 9.84
N ASN A 299 15.50 -5.28 10.16
CA ASN A 299 14.22 -5.08 9.49
C ASN A 299 13.81 -3.59 9.44
N LEU A 300 14.02 -2.85 10.53
CA LEU A 300 13.66 -1.44 10.60
C LEU A 300 14.52 -0.55 9.68
N GLU A 301 15.80 -0.87 9.53
CA GLU A 301 16.70 -0.17 8.59
C GLU A 301 16.37 -0.51 7.13
N GLN A 302 16.00 -1.77 6.83
CA GLN A 302 15.52 -2.16 5.50
C GLN A 302 14.24 -1.39 5.14
N LYS A 303 13.29 -1.26 6.07
CA LYS A 303 12.07 -0.45 5.90
C LYS A 303 12.39 1.03 5.66
N LEU A 304 13.38 1.59 6.36
CA LEU A 304 13.85 2.96 6.11
C LEU A 304 14.36 3.12 4.66
N PHE A 305 15.19 2.19 4.17
CA PHE A 305 15.71 2.28 2.80
C PHE A 305 14.62 2.08 1.74
N ILE A 306 13.66 1.18 1.94
CA ILE A 306 12.46 1.08 1.08
C ILE A 306 11.70 2.40 1.04
N THR A 307 11.53 3.03 2.21
CA THR A 307 10.82 4.32 2.32
C THR A 307 11.58 5.45 1.60
N ILE A 308 12.91 5.45 1.64
CA ILE A 308 13.76 6.38 0.88
C ILE A 308 13.57 6.18 -0.63
N ILE A 309 13.53 4.92 -1.10
CA ILE A 309 13.25 4.61 -2.52
C ILE A 309 11.88 5.16 -2.92
N GLN A 310 10.84 4.96 -2.10
CA GLN A 310 9.49 5.48 -2.38
C GLN A 310 9.46 7.00 -2.45
N GLU A 311 10.13 7.68 -1.52
CA GLU A 311 10.23 9.14 -1.52
C GLU A 311 10.87 9.63 -2.81
N MET A 312 12.01 9.03 -3.22
CA MET A 312 12.71 9.41 -4.44
C MET A 312 11.85 9.17 -5.70
N LEU A 313 11.11 8.05 -5.75
CA LEU A 313 10.19 7.71 -6.85
C LEU A 313 9.00 8.68 -6.94
N ILE A 314 8.52 9.22 -5.82
CA ILE A 314 7.39 10.15 -5.78
C ILE A 314 7.85 11.59 -6.00
N ALA A 315 9.02 11.96 -5.48
CA ALA A 315 9.52 13.33 -5.51
C ALA A 315 10.13 13.72 -6.86
N LYS A 316 10.54 12.75 -7.67
CA LYS A 316 11.19 13.00 -8.95
C LYS A 316 10.63 12.08 -10.06
N PRO A 317 10.49 12.57 -11.30
CA PRO A 317 10.18 11.72 -12.45
C PRO A 317 11.24 10.66 -12.68
N MET A 318 10.84 9.50 -13.19
CA MET A 318 11.78 8.43 -13.54
C MET A 318 12.63 8.81 -14.75
N THR A 319 13.95 8.72 -14.58
CA THR A 319 14.97 8.94 -15.63
C THR A 319 16.02 7.83 -15.53
N GLU A 320 16.81 7.61 -16.59
CA GLU A 320 17.90 6.62 -16.55
C GLU A 320 18.90 6.88 -15.40
N VAL A 321 19.16 8.14 -15.07
CA VAL A 321 20.04 8.51 -13.95
C VAL A 321 19.41 8.14 -12.61
N HIS A 322 18.12 8.43 -12.42
CA HIS A 322 17.42 8.02 -11.20
C HIS A 322 17.33 6.51 -11.05
N PHE A 323 17.18 5.76 -12.15
CA PHE A 323 17.25 4.31 -12.11
C PHE A 323 18.58 3.81 -11.52
N GLU A 324 19.70 4.36 -12.03
CA GLU A 324 21.04 4.03 -11.55
C GLU A 324 21.27 4.44 -10.08
N GLU A 325 20.66 5.53 -9.60
CA GLU A 325 20.70 5.94 -8.19
C GLU A 325 19.92 4.99 -7.26
N LEU A 326 18.79 4.47 -7.72
CA LEU A 326 17.88 3.66 -6.92
C LEU A 326 18.29 2.18 -6.86
N GLN A 327 18.85 1.65 -7.96
CA GLN A 327 19.23 0.24 -8.06
C GLN A 327 20.14 -0.24 -6.90
N PRO A 328 21.19 0.51 -6.46
CA PRO A 328 22.04 0.10 -5.34
C PRO A 328 21.30 -0.13 -4.02
N PHE A 329 20.21 0.60 -3.75
CA PHE A 329 19.41 0.39 -2.55
C PHE A 329 18.63 -0.93 -2.63
N LEU A 330 18.01 -1.20 -3.78
CA LEU A 330 17.27 -2.46 -4.00
C LEU A 330 18.21 -3.66 -3.93
N ASP A 331 19.39 -3.57 -4.56
CA ASP A 331 20.40 -4.62 -4.49
C ASP A 331 20.91 -4.83 -3.06
N LEU A 332 21.07 -3.77 -2.27
CA LEU A 332 21.45 -3.89 -0.85
C LEU A 332 20.39 -4.65 -0.03
N ILE A 333 19.10 -4.34 -0.24
CA ILE A 333 17.99 -4.96 0.49
C ILE A 333 17.77 -6.41 0.04
N LEU A 334 17.67 -6.65 -1.27
CA LEU A 334 17.30 -7.95 -1.84
C LEU A 334 18.39 -9.02 -1.73
N ASN A 335 19.64 -8.63 -1.48
CA ASN A 335 20.76 -9.54 -1.18
C ASN A 335 20.87 -9.89 0.31
N GLN A 336 19.97 -9.37 1.15
CA GLN A 336 19.88 -9.72 2.56
C GLN A 336 18.61 -10.54 2.83
N GLU A 337 18.54 -11.12 4.02
CA GLU A 337 17.30 -11.69 4.51
C GLU A 337 16.25 -10.58 4.66
N ASN A 338 14.99 -10.87 4.34
CA ASN A 338 13.91 -9.87 4.36
C ASN A 338 12.69 -10.44 5.09
N THR A 339 11.85 -9.56 5.64
CA THR A 339 10.49 -9.96 5.99
C THR A 339 9.61 -10.00 4.73
N TYR A 340 8.42 -10.61 4.83
CA TYR A 340 7.53 -10.77 3.69
C TYR A 340 7.17 -9.45 3.02
N SER A 341 6.72 -8.46 3.81
CA SER A 341 6.33 -7.15 3.26
C SER A 341 7.51 -6.39 2.66
N VAL A 342 8.70 -6.48 3.28
CA VAL A 342 9.94 -5.89 2.74
C VAL A 342 10.30 -6.53 1.40
N ARG A 343 10.29 -7.86 1.30
CA ARG A 343 10.58 -8.60 0.06
C ARG A 343 9.61 -8.23 -1.06
N VAL A 344 8.30 -8.26 -0.77
CA VAL A 344 7.26 -7.95 -1.75
C VAL A 344 7.43 -6.52 -2.28
N VAL A 345 7.53 -5.53 -1.40
CA VAL A 345 7.63 -4.13 -1.83
C VAL A 345 8.93 -3.87 -2.60
N ALA A 346 10.07 -4.38 -2.14
CA ALA A 346 11.34 -4.22 -2.84
C ALA A 346 11.31 -4.86 -4.25
N CYS A 347 10.72 -6.05 -4.38
CA CYS A 347 10.56 -6.69 -5.69
C CYS A 347 9.59 -5.92 -6.60
N LEU A 348 8.47 -5.40 -6.08
CA LEU A 348 7.53 -4.58 -6.88
C LEU A 348 8.17 -3.28 -7.36
N GLN A 349 8.94 -2.61 -6.50
CA GLN A 349 9.69 -1.42 -6.87
C GLN A 349 10.71 -1.71 -7.97
N ARG A 350 11.45 -2.82 -7.85
CA ARG A 350 12.37 -3.27 -8.91
C ARG A 350 11.63 -3.50 -10.22
N CYS A 351 10.49 -4.19 -10.20
CA CYS A 351 9.70 -4.42 -11.40
C CYS A 351 9.24 -3.12 -12.07
N LYS A 352 8.78 -2.14 -11.27
CA LYS A 352 8.37 -0.83 -11.77
C LYS A 352 9.53 -0.05 -12.42
N MET A 353 10.75 -0.24 -11.91
CA MET A 353 11.93 0.44 -12.43
C MET A 353 12.50 -0.23 -13.69
N GLU A 354 12.26 -1.53 -13.87
CA GLU A 354 12.90 -2.36 -14.90
C GLU A 354 11.99 -2.75 -16.06
N SER A 355 10.68 -2.47 -15.98
CA SER A 355 9.71 -2.84 -17.02
C SER A 355 10.00 -2.19 -18.37
N ASP A 356 10.54 -0.98 -18.39
CA ASP A 356 10.86 -0.27 -19.64
C ASP A 356 11.99 -0.94 -20.45
N ASN A 357 12.76 -1.85 -19.84
CA ASN A 357 13.92 -2.46 -20.47
C ASN A 357 13.66 -3.91 -20.92
N ARG A 358 13.78 -4.12 -22.24
CA ARG A 358 13.56 -5.42 -22.91
C ARG A 358 14.39 -6.58 -22.37
N ARG A 359 15.53 -6.33 -21.74
CA ARG A 359 16.39 -7.39 -21.16
C ARG A 359 15.99 -7.78 -19.74
N THR A 360 15.22 -6.94 -19.05
CA THR A 360 14.79 -7.16 -17.66
C THR A 360 13.29 -7.45 -17.56
N ILE A 361 12.51 -7.13 -18.59
CA ILE A 361 11.05 -7.31 -18.59
C ILE A 361 10.62 -8.77 -18.32
N GLU A 362 11.35 -9.77 -18.80
CA GLU A 362 11.05 -11.19 -18.52
C GLU A 362 11.21 -11.54 -17.04
N ARG A 363 12.22 -10.95 -16.38
CA ARG A 363 12.39 -11.04 -14.93
C ARG A 363 11.22 -10.34 -14.22
N CYS A 364 10.83 -9.14 -14.65
CA CYS A 364 9.72 -8.40 -14.05
C CYS A 364 8.42 -9.20 -14.12
N PHE A 365 8.13 -9.79 -15.27
CA PHE A 365 6.98 -10.68 -15.48
C PHE A 365 6.97 -11.84 -14.50
N SER A 366 8.07 -12.62 -14.46
CA SER A 366 8.21 -13.79 -13.60
C SER A 366 8.16 -13.41 -12.11
N GLN A 367 8.74 -12.25 -11.76
CA GLN A 367 8.77 -11.75 -10.38
C GLN A 367 7.39 -11.32 -9.90
N CYS A 368 6.61 -10.61 -10.73
CA CYS A 368 5.25 -10.21 -10.38
C CYS A 368 4.31 -11.42 -10.27
N GLU A 369 4.46 -12.42 -11.15
CA GLU A 369 3.71 -13.68 -11.07
C GLU A 369 4.02 -14.43 -9.76
N GLU A 370 5.29 -14.53 -9.39
CA GLU A 370 5.72 -15.14 -8.12
C GLU A 370 5.13 -14.42 -6.90
N ILE A 371 5.08 -13.09 -6.91
CA ILE A 371 4.46 -12.29 -5.84
C ILE A 371 2.96 -12.58 -5.73
N ILE A 372 2.21 -12.54 -6.84
CA ILE A 372 0.77 -12.85 -6.86
C ILE A 372 0.53 -14.29 -6.35
N ASN A 373 1.37 -15.25 -6.74
CA ASN A 373 1.26 -16.62 -6.28
C ASN A 373 1.59 -16.77 -4.79
N SER A 374 2.60 -16.05 -4.29
CA SER A 374 2.97 -16.05 -2.87
C SER A 374 1.83 -15.56 -1.96
N MET A 375 1.03 -14.60 -2.43
CA MET A 375 -0.13 -14.10 -1.68
C MET A 375 -1.19 -15.18 -1.46
N LYS A 376 -1.27 -16.18 -2.33
CA LYS A 376 -2.21 -17.31 -2.23
C LYS A 376 -1.71 -18.47 -1.36
N ARG A 377 -0.41 -18.51 -1.04
CA ARG A 377 0.18 -19.56 -0.19
C ARG A 377 -0.24 -19.35 1.25
N ASP A 378 -0.37 -20.41 2.04
CA ASP A 378 -0.69 -20.30 3.48
C ASP A 378 0.54 -19.92 4.34
N SER A 379 1.75 -20.30 3.91
CA SER A 379 3.02 -19.94 4.56
C SER A 379 3.74 -18.79 3.82
N PRO A 380 4.32 -17.80 4.51
CA PRO A 380 4.33 -17.66 5.98
C PRO A 380 2.95 -17.27 6.51
N HIS A 381 2.68 -17.59 7.76
CA HIS A 381 1.43 -17.25 8.43
C HIS A 381 1.09 -15.76 8.30
N PHE A 382 -0.21 -15.43 8.17
CA PHE A 382 -0.67 -14.08 7.83
C PHE A 382 -0.13 -12.98 8.74
N LEU A 383 0.05 -13.25 10.04
CA LEU A 383 0.59 -12.27 11.00
C LEU A 383 2.00 -11.79 10.62
N TYR A 384 2.87 -12.70 10.17
CA TYR A 384 4.22 -12.34 9.71
C TYR A 384 4.22 -11.54 8.40
N ARG A 385 3.11 -11.59 7.65
CA ARG A 385 2.94 -10.76 6.46
C ARG A 385 2.45 -9.37 6.84
N VAL A 386 1.47 -9.28 7.73
CA VAL A 386 0.81 -8.02 8.12
C VAL A 386 1.69 -7.14 9.02
N GLN A 387 2.53 -7.74 9.88
CA GLN A 387 3.35 -7.04 10.87
C GLN A 387 4.08 -5.80 10.31
N ASP A 388 4.69 -5.91 9.13
CA ASP A 388 5.46 -4.84 8.50
C ASP A 388 4.70 -4.07 7.41
N ALA A 389 3.44 -4.42 7.13
CA ALA A 389 2.67 -3.85 6.03
C ALA A 389 2.49 -2.32 6.18
N PHE A 390 2.30 -1.84 7.41
CA PHE A 390 2.04 -0.42 7.71
C PHE A 390 3.27 0.49 7.52
N ALA A 391 4.49 -0.06 7.59
CA ALA A 391 5.73 0.70 7.54
C ALA A 391 6.53 0.50 6.23
N THR A 392 6.08 -0.39 5.36
CA THR A 392 6.73 -0.71 4.07
C THR A 392 6.08 -0.03 2.87
N GLY A 393 4.84 0.46 3.00
CA GLY A 393 4.07 0.98 1.87
C GLY A 393 3.53 -0.14 0.96
N LEU A 394 3.21 -1.30 1.55
CA LEU A 394 2.56 -2.40 0.86
C LEU A 394 1.24 -1.93 0.24
N VAL A 395 0.96 -2.37 -0.99
CA VAL A 395 -0.25 -1.98 -1.74
C VAL A 395 -1.27 -3.11 -1.77
N PRO A 396 -2.58 -2.81 -1.98
CA PRO A 396 -3.60 -3.83 -2.12
C PRO A 396 -3.33 -4.80 -3.27
N VAL A 397 -3.85 -6.02 -3.18
CA VAL A 397 -3.66 -7.11 -4.16
C VAL A 397 -4.03 -6.66 -5.58
N TRP A 398 -5.15 -5.95 -5.75
CA TRP A 398 -5.56 -5.49 -7.09
C TRP A 398 -4.61 -4.45 -7.69
N LYS A 399 -3.84 -3.70 -6.89
CA LYS A 399 -2.80 -2.80 -7.41
C LYS A 399 -1.56 -3.58 -7.85
N VAL A 400 -1.28 -4.71 -7.20
CA VAL A 400 -0.23 -5.65 -7.64
C VAL A 400 -0.65 -6.32 -8.95
N GLU A 401 -1.91 -6.75 -9.06
CA GLU A 401 -2.46 -7.29 -10.31
C GLU A 401 -2.50 -6.26 -11.43
N ALA A 402 -2.79 -4.99 -11.13
CA ALA A 402 -2.71 -3.90 -12.10
C ALA A 402 -1.27 -3.74 -12.64
N GLN A 403 -0.26 -3.70 -11.76
CA GLN A 403 1.14 -3.64 -12.18
C GLN A 403 1.56 -4.85 -13.03
N TYR A 404 1.04 -6.04 -12.74
CA TYR A 404 1.24 -7.21 -13.59
C TYR A 404 0.59 -7.06 -14.96
N GLY A 405 -0.61 -6.47 -15.02
CA GLY A 405 -1.28 -6.09 -16.26
C GLY A 405 -0.47 -5.09 -17.10
N ASP A 406 0.14 -4.09 -16.46
CA ASP A 406 1.01 -3.12 -17.14
C ASP A 406 2.23 -3.80 -17.76
N ILE A 407 2.88 -4.70 -17.00
CA ILE A 407 4.01 -5.50 -17.50
C ILE A 407 3.60 -6.37 -18.70
N LEU A 408 2.39 -6.96 -18.67
CA LEU A 408 1.85 -7.71 -19.81
C LEU A 408 1.66 -6.82 -21.04
N LEU A 409 1.22 -5.56 -20.87
CA LEU A 409 1.13 -4.59 -21.95
C LEU A 409 2.50 -4.24 -22.52
N ASP A 410 3.49 -4.01 -21.67
CA ASP A 410 4.87 -3.67 -22.09
C ASP A 410 5.53 -4.79 -22.90
N ILE A 411 5.22 -6.06 -22.59
CA ILE A 411 5.68 -7.23 -23.36
C ILE A 411 4.88 -7.38 -24.68
N GLY A 412 3.71 -6.77 -24.79
CA GLY A 412 2.80 -6.87 -25.94
C GLY A 412 1.73 -7.96 -25.82
N LEU A 413 1.54 -8.53 -24.63
CA LEU A 413 0.50 -9.54 -24.33
C LEU A 413 -0.84 -8.87 -23.99
N VAL A 414 -1.37 -8.06 -24.91
CA VAL A 414 -2.54 -7.20 -24.68
C VAL A 414 -3.80 -7.96 -24.27
N LYS A 415 -4.01 -9.18 -24.78
CA LYS A 415 -5.18 -10.01 -24.40
C LYS A 415 -5.10 -10.49 -22.96
N ASN A 416 -3.93 -10.95 -22.52
CA ASN A 416 -3.72 -11.37 -21.15
C ASN A 416 -3.87 -10.19 -20.18
N ALA A 417 -3.34 -9.01 -20.56
CA ALA A 417 -3.52 -7.79 -19.79
C ALA A 417 -5.00 -7.43 -19.66
N LEU A 418 -5.76 -7.48 -20.78
CA LEU A 418 -7.20 -7.27 -20.78
C LEU A 418 -7.93 -8.21 -19.82
N ASP A 419 -7.59 -9.51 -19.80
CA ASP A 419 -8.21 -10.48 -18.89
C ASP A 419 -7.94 -10.12 -17.42
N VAL A 420 -6.72 -9.69 -17.09
CA VAL A 420 -6.36 -9.20 -15.75
C VAL A 420 -7.18 -7.97 -15.39
N PHE A 421 -7.20 -6.94 -16.25
CA PHE A 421 -7.92 -5.69 -15.97
C PHE A 421 -9.44 -5.87 -15.88
N LEU A 422 -10.02 -6.78 -16.67
CA LEU A 422 -11.44 -7.16 -16.56
C LEU A 422 -11.72 -7.83 -15.21
N LYS A 423 -10.84 -8.75 -14.76
CA LYS A 423 -10.97 -9.42 -13.46
C LYS A 423 -11.01 -8.42 -12.32
N ILE A 424 -10.10 -7.44 -12.31
CA ILE A 424 -10.04 -6.39 -11.28
C ILE A 424 -10.94 -5.18 -11.58
N LYS A 425 -11.77 -5.24 -12.62
CA LYS A 425 -12.69 -4.16 -13.03
C LYS A 425 -12.02 -2.80 -13.18
N LEU A 426 -10.80 -2.79 -13.69
CA LEU A 426 -10.01 -1.59 -13.90
C LEU A 426 -10.30 -1.04 -15.31
N TRP A 427 -11.41 -0.30 -15.39
CA TRP A 427 -12.06 0.03 -16.67
C TRP A 427 -11.25 0.97 -17.59
N GLU A 428 -10.41 1.84 -17.03
CA GLU A 428 -9.54 2.74 -17.80
C GLU A 428 -8.58 1.92 -18.68
N GLU A 429 -7.92 0.94 -18.08
CA GLU A 429 -6.94 0.07 -18.70
C GLU A 429 -7.61 -0.96 -19.62
N VAL A 430 -8.84 -1.39 -19.31
CA VAL A 430 -9.68 -2.19 -20.22
C VAL A 430 -9.94 -1.42 -21.54
N ILE A 431 -10.24 -0.13 -21.47
CA ILE A 431 -10.44 0.72 -22.66
C ILE A 431 -9.13 0.85 -23.45
N VAL A 432 -8.01 1.10 -22.76
CA VAL A 432 -6.68 1.12 -23.38
C VAL A 432 -6.41 -0.18 -24.14
N CYS A 433 -6.64 -1.33 -23.51
CA CYS A 433 -6.47 -2.64 -24.13
C CYS A 433 -7.34 -2.81 -25.39
N TYR A 434 -8.63 -2.48 -25.32
CA TYR A 434 -9.51 -2.58 -26.49
C TYR A 434 -9.09 -1.63 -27.62
N ASN A 435 -8.60 -0.43 -27.29
CA ASN A 435 -8.07 0.50 -28.27
C ASN A 435 -6.80 -0.05 -28.95
N LEU A 436 -5.87 -0.63 -28.19
CA LEU A 436 -4.68 -1.30 -28.71
C LEU A 436 -5.05 -2.48 -29.62
N LEU A 437 -6.11 -3.23 -29.28
CA LEU A 437 -6.66 -4.32 -30.09
C LEU A 437 -7.49 -3.83 -31.31
N LYS A 438 -7.66 -2.52 -31.50
CA LYS A 438 -8.50 -1.89 -32.53
C LYS A 438 -9.98 -2.28 -32.45
N MET A 439 -10.49 -2.50 -31.24
CA MET A 439 -11.87 -2.91 -30.95
C MET A 439 -12.65 -1.80 -30.21
N LYS A 440 -12.66 -0.58 -30.77
CA LYS A 440 -13.25 0.61 -30.12
C LYS A 440 -14.72 0.43 -29.74
N ASP A 441 -15.50 -0.21 -30.60
CA ASP A 441 -16.93 -0.46 -30.35
C ASP A 441 -17.14 -1.33 -29.11
N LYS A 442 -16.25 -2.30 -28.86
CA LYS A 442 -16.31 -3.14 -27.67
C LYS A 442 -15.99 -2.37 -26.40
N ALA A 443 -15.04 -1.43 -26.45
CA ALA A 443 -14.71 -0.59 -25.30
C ALA A 443 -15.95 0.19 -24.84
N ALA A 444 -16.66 0.86 -25.75
CA ALA A 444 -17.86 1.60 -25.44
C ALA A 444 -19.02 0.69 -24.96
N ASN A 445 -19.20 -0.47 -25.59
CA ASN A 445 -20.27 -1.40 -25.22
C ASN A 445 -20.08 -2.00 -23.83
N VAL A 446 -18.84 -2.38 -23.46
CA VAL A 446 -18.56 -2.90 -22.12
C VAL A 446 -18.88 -1.86 -21.04
N ILE A 447 -18.54 -0.58 -21.27
CA ILE A 447 -18.89 0.50 -20.32
C ILE A 447 -20.41 0.68 -20.23
N LYS A 448 -21.13 0.64 -21.36
CA LYS A 448 -22.60 0.75 -21.38
C LYS A 448 -23.26 -0.38 -20.59
N GLU A 449 -22.80 -1.62 -20.77
CA GLU A 449 -23.28 -2.78 -20.00
C GLU A 449 -23.05 -2.58 -18.50
N GLN A 450 -21.88 -2.05 -18.08
CA GLN A 450 -21.62 -1.77 -16.67
C GLN A 450 -22.46 -0.61 -16.11
N LEU A 451 -22.75 0.40 -16.94
CA LEU A 451 -23.64 1.51 -16.56
C LEU A 451 -25.08 1.03 -16.30
N GLU A 452 -25.54 0.02 -17.02
CA GLU A 452 -26.86 -0.60 -16.78
C GLU A 452 -26.91 -1.35 -15.44
N VAL A 453 -25.80 -1.95 -15.01
CA VAL A 453 -25.70 -2.64 -13.71
C VAL A 453 -25.66 -1.64 -12.54
N LYS A 454 -24.69 -0.72 -12.57
CA LYS A 454 -24.53 0.31 -11.54
C LYS A 454 -23.93 1.58 -12.16
N PRO A 455 -24.73 2.65 -12.34
CA PRO A 455 -24.20 3.90 -12.87
C PRO A 455 -23.26 4.54 -11.85
N THR A 456 -22.02 4.80 -12.27
CA THR A 456 -21.02 5.52 -11.46
C THR A 456 -20.48 6.71 -12.24
N VAL A 457 -19.97 7.69 -11.51
CA VAL A 457 -19.37 8.90 -12.10
C VAL A 457 -18.19 8.52 -13.01
N LYS A 458 -17.34 7.59 -12.55
CA LYS A 458 -16.21 7.07 -13.31
C LYS A 458 -16.66 6.48 -14.64
N LEU A 459 -17.65 5.58 -14.65
CA LEU A 459 -18.12 4.94 -15.88
C LEU A 459 -18.70 5.93 -16.89
N TRP A 460 -19.44 6.96 -16.44
CA TRP A 460 -19.92 8.01 -17.33
C TRP A 460 -18.79 8.84 -17.94
N CYS A 461 -17.75 9.18 -17.16
CA CYS A 461 -16.58 9.89 -17.69
C CYS A 461 -15.87 9.05 -18.76
N LEU A 462 -15.65 7.76 -18.49
CA LEU A 462 -15.00 6.85 -19.43
C LEU A 462 -15.81 6.61 -20.69
N LEU A 463 -17.15 6.58 -20.58
CA LEU A 463 -18.00 6.51 -21.77
C LEU A 463 -17.84 7.77 -22.63
N GLY A 464 -17.78 8.95 -22.01
CA GLY A 464 -17.51 10.21 -22.69
C GLY A 464 -16.18 10.17 -23.45
N ASP A 465 -15.11 9.73 -22.79
CA ASP A 465 -13.78 9.61 -23.41
C ASP A 465 -13.75 8.60 -24.57
N ALA A 466 -14.52 7.51 -24.47
CA ALA A 466 -14.60 6.49 -25.51
C ALA A 466 -15.47 6.89 -26.71
N THR A 467 -16.42 7.82 -26.52
CA THR A 467 -17.43 8.20 -27.54
C THR A 467 -17.31 9.63 -28.05
N ASP A 468 -16.42 10.43 -27.46
CA ASP A 468 -16.31 11.88 -27.68
C ASP A 468 -17.64 12.64 -27.43
N ASP A 469 -18.50 12.11 -26.56
CA ASP A 469 -19.80 12.70 -26.22
C ASP A 469 -19.75 13.51 -24.91
N VAL A 470 -19.89 14.83 -25.06
CA VAL A 470 -19.91 15.79 -23.95
C VAL A 470 -21.07 15.54 -22.97
N SER A 471 -22.20 15.01 -23.45
CA SER A 471 -23.38 14.76 -22.60
C SER A 471 -23.10 13.75 -21.48
N CYS A 472 -22.11 12.87 -21.70
CA CYS A 472 -21.68 11.90 -20.70
C CYS A 472 -21.02 12.58 -19.49
N TYR A 473 -20.21 13.61 -19.71
CA TYR A 473 -19.58 14.38 -18.62
C TYR A 473 -20.61 15.19 -17.83
N GLU A 474 -21.61 15.77 -18.50
CA GLU A 474 -22.71 16.47 -17.85
C GLU A 474 -23.52 15.52 -16.95
N LYS A 475 -23.85 14.32 -17.44
CA LYS A 475 -24.51 13.28 -16.64
C LYS A 475 -23.65 12.85 -15.45
N ALA A 476 -22.35 12.66 -15.64
CA ALA A 476 -21.41 12.34 -14.55
C ALA A 476 -21.40 13.45 -13.48
N TRP A 477 -21.42 14.70 -13.92
CA TRP A 477 -21.43 15.87 -13.06
C TRP A 477 -22.72 15.97 -12.24
N GLU A 478 -23.88 15.79 -12.86
CA GLU A 478 -25.17 15.79 -12.16
C GLU A 478 -25.34 14.59 -11.22
N LEU A 479 -24.89 13.39 -11.64
CA LEU A 479 -24.89 12.19 -10.80
C LEU A 479 -24.07 12.41 -9.52
N SER A 480 -22.95 13.13 -9.61
CA SER A 480 -22.12 13.50 -8.47
C SER A 480 -22.69 14.64 -7.60
N LYS A 481 -23.89 15.14 -7.91
CA LYS A 481 -24.49 16.35 -7.34
C LYS A 481 -23.55 17.57 -7.45
N ARG A 482 -22.82 17.65 -8.57
CA ARG A 482 -21.88 18.74 -8.88
C ARG A 482 -20.69 18.82 -7.92
N ARG A 483 -20.13 17.67 -7.55
CA ARG A 483 -19.02 17.56 -6.59
C ARG A 483 -17.87 16.68 -7.06
N SER A 484 -17.97 16.04 -8.22
CA SER A 484 -16.88 15.22 -8.73
C SER A 484 -15.81 16.07 -9.41
N HIS A 485 -14.61 16.08 -8.84
CA HIS A 485 -13.43 16.64 -9.48
C HIS A 485 -13.13 15.87 -10.79
N ARG A 486 -13.17 14.52 -10.75
CA ARG A 486 -12.99 13.65 -11.92
C ARG A 486 -13.86 14.06 -13.11
N ALA A 487 -15.16 14.25 -12.93
CA ALA A 487 -16.05 14.65 -14.03
C ALA A 487 -15.59 15.95 -14.71
N GLN A 488 -15.17 16.95 -13.91
CA GLN A 488 -14.63 18.22 -14.44
C GLN A 488 -13.27 18.03 -15.11
N ARG A 489 -12.39 17.18 -14.57
CA ARG A 489 -11.09 16.84 -15.18
C ARG A 489 -11.26 16.21 -16.55
N HIS A 490 -12.11 15.19 -16.69
CA HIS A 490 -12.36 14.52 -17.97
C HIS A 490 -13.01 15.47 -18.98
N TRP A 491 -13.93 16.32 -18.54
CA TRP A 491 -14.54 17.34 -19.39
C TRP A 491 -13.50 18.37 -19.88
N GLY A 492 -12.61 18.82 -19.01
CA GLY A 492 -11.47 19.68 -19.37
C GLY A 492 -10.53 18.99 -20.37
N ASN A 493 -10.17 17.73 -20.14
CA ASN A 493 -9.32 16.93 -21.04
C ASN A 493 -9.93 16.81 -22.45
N TYR A 494 -11.25 16.64 -22.56
CA TYR A 494 -11.94 16.62 -23.84
C TYR A 494 -11.71 17.91 -24.65
N PHE A 495 -11.91 19.08 -24.03
CA PHE A 495 -11.68 20.37 -24.70
C PHE A 495 -10.19 20.62 -24.97
N PHE A 496 -9.32 20.24 -24.04
CA PHE A 496 -7.87 20.32 -24.19
C PHE A 496 -7.38 19.55 -25.42
N ASN A 497 -7.84 18.31 -25.61
CA ASN A 497 -7.49 17.47 -26.75
C ASN A 497 -7.96 18.07 -28.09
N LYS A 498 -9.05 18.86 -28.08
CA LYS A 498 -9.55 19.62 -29.23
C LYS A 498 -8.91 20.99 -29.40
N ARG A 499 -7.95 21.36 -28.53
CA ARG A 499 -7.27 22.67 -28.49
C ARG A 499 -8.22 23.85 -28.21
N GLN A 500 -9.34 23.56 -27.56
CA GLN A 500 -10.34 24.54 -27.12
C GLN A 500 -9.98 25.01 -25.70
N TYR A 501 -8.95 25.84 -25.61
CA TYR A 501 -8.34 26.18 -24.32
C TYR A 501 -9.23 27.11 -23.46
N GLU A 502 -10.01 27.99 -24.07
CA GLU A 502 -10.89 28.92 -23.35
C GLU A 502 -12.00 28.18 -22.59
N GLU A 503 -12.59 27.16 -23.22
CA GLU A 503 -13.62 26.31 -22.61
C GLU A 503 -13.02 25.32 -21.61
N CYS A 504 -11.78 24.89 -21.82
CA CYS A 504 -11.06 23.95 -20.97
C CYS A 504 -10.72 24.50 -19.57
N ILE A 505 -10.20 25.73 -19.51
CA ILE A 505 -9.72 26.37 -18.27
C ILE A 505 -10.73 26.29 -17.11
N PRO A 506 -12.00 26.72 -17.24
CA PRO A 506 -12.94 26.72 -16.12
C PRO A 506 -13.21 25.31 -15.57
N HIS A 507 -13.17 24.28 -16.42
CA HIS A 507 -13.33 22.89 -15.97
C HIS A 507 -12.14 22.43 -15.13
N PHE A 508 -10.90 22.71 -15.55
CA PHE A 508 -9.73 22.37 -14.74
C PHE A 508 -9.66 23.17 -13.44
N GLU A 509 -9.93 24.47 -13.46
CA GLU A 509 -10.02 25.29 -12.25
C GLU A 509 -11.05 24.70 -11.27
N LYS A 510 -12.22 24.30 -11.78
CA LYS A 510 -13.24 23.67 -10.96
C LYS A 510 -12.78 22.34 -10.38
N SER A 511 -12.13 21.49 -11.19
CA SER A 511 -11.56 20.21 -10.73
C SER A 511 -10.58 20.40 -9.58
N VAL A 512 -9.58 21.28 -9.76
CA VAL A 512 -8.55 21.59 -8.75
C VAL A 512 -9.19 22.17 -7.49
N SER A 513 -10.20 23.03 -7.62
CA SER A 513 -10.88 23.63 -6.46
C SER A 513 -11.61 22.61 -5.59
N ILE A 514 -12.02 21.48 -6.17
CA ILE A 514 -12.71 20.41 -5.45
C ILE A 514 -11.69 19.46 -4.81
N ASN A 515 -10.70 19.00 -5.59
CA ASN A 515 -9.65 18.13 -5.09
C ASN A 515 -8.26 18.66 -5.51
N PRO A 516 -7.56 19.39 -4.63
CA PRO A 516 -6.22 19.90 -4.92
C PRO A 516 -5.14 18.82 -4.85
N LEU A 517 -5.46 17.64 -4.28
CA LEU A 517 -4.54 16.50 -4.22
C LEU A 517 -4.65 15.58 -5.43
N GLN A 518 -5.50 15.93 -6.41
CA GLN A 518 -5.68 15.11 -7.60
C GLN A 518 -4.34 14.91 -8.33
N HIS A 519 -4.07 13.66 -8.70
CA HIS A 519 -2.92 13.34 -9.53
C HIS A 519 -3.24 13.72 -10.98
N LEU A 520 -2.26 14.32 -11.67
CA LEU A 520 -2.25 14.34 -13.12
C LEU A 520 -1.47 13.10 -13.55
N ASP A 521 -2.16 12.02 -13.90
CA ASP A 521 -1.57 10.99 -14.74
C ASP A 521 -1.36 11.63 -16.11
N VAL A 522 -0.28 12.39 -16.25
CA VAL A 522 0.22 12.76 -17.57
C VAL A 522 0.96 11.52 -18.05
N SER A 523 0.18 10.61 -18.64
CA SER A 523 0.69 9.49 -19.44
C SER A 523 1.58 10.00 -20.57
#